data_AF-A0A947X6B8-F1
#
_entry.id   AF-A0A947X6B8-F1
#
_cell.length_a   1.000
_cell.length_b   1.000
_cell.length_c   1.000
_cell.angle_alpha   90.00
_cell.angle_beta   90.00
_cell.angle_gamma   90.00
#
_symmetry.space_group_name_H-M   'P 1'
#
loop_
_entity.id
_entity.type
_entity.pdbx_description
1 polymer ?
#
loop_
_entity_poly.entity_id
_entity_poly.type
_entity_poly.pdbx_seq_one_letter_code
_entity_poly.pdbx_strand_id
1 'polypeptide(L)' 'MDLLNRVRDDVEEIGKVEAFPRLEGRQMLMVLSPR' A
#
# COMPACT_ATOMS: atom_id res chain seq x y z
N MET A 1 -7.55 -7.17 3.96
CA MET A 1 -6.84 -5.93 4.37
C MET A 1 -5.45 -6.24 4.90
N ASP A 2 -5.26 -7.36 5.58
CA ASP A 2 -4.01 -7.70 6.28
C ASP A 2 -2.78 -7.79 5.38
N LEU A 3 -2.93 -8.27 4.14
CA LEU A 3 -1.80 -8.36 3.21
C LEU A 3 -1.23 -6.99 2.84
N LEU A 4 -2.09 -6.02 2.48
CA LEU A 4 -1.64 -4.68 2.09
C LEU A 4 -1.06 -3.91 3.28
N ASN A 5 -1.61 -4.12 4.48
CA ASN A 5 -1.04 -3.55 5.69
C ASN A 5 0.35 -4.13 5.99
N ARG A 6 0.52 -5.45 5.88
CA ARG A 6 1.83 -6.09 6.06
C ARG A 6 2.87 -5.58 5.06
N VAL A 7 2.49 -5.48 3.78
CA VAL A 7 3.38 -4.94 2.73
C VAL A 7 3.74 -3.48 2.98
N ARG A 8 2.79 -2.67 3.48
CA ARG A 8 3.09 -1.30 3.91
C ARG A 8 4.14 -1.28 5.02
N ASP A 9 3.95 -2.09 6.06
CA ASP A 9 4.83 -2.12 7.22
C ASP A 9 6.24 -2.59 6.82
N ASP A 10 6.34 -3.58 5.91
CA ASP A 10 7.62 -4.06 5.35
C ASP A 10 8.37 -3.00 4.52
N VAL A 11 7.66 -2.00 3.99
CA VAL A 11 8.20 -0.96 3.07
C VAL A 11 8.35 0.40 3.75
N GLU A 12 7.94 0.53 5.02
CA GLU A 12 7.90 1.81 5.75
C GLU A 12 9.29 2.48 5.93
N GLU A 13 10.36 1.68 5.93
CA GLU A 13 11.74 2.17 6.02
C GLU A 13 12.23 2.85 4.74
N ILE A 14 11.76 2.40 3.57
CA ILE A 14 12.26 2.83 2.25
C ILE A 14 11.23 3.60 1.43
N GLY A 15 9.97 3.66 1.87
CA GLY A 15 8.89 4.28 1.14
C GLY A 15 7.82 4.90 2.05
N LYS A 16 6.82 5.51 1.42
CA LYS A 16 5.66 6.11 2.06
C LYS A 16 4.39 5.75 1.31
N VAL A 17 3.25 5.76 2.00
CA VAL A 17 1.93 5.58 1.38
C VAL A 17 1.55 6.84 0.64
N GLU A 18 1.33 6.73 -0.67
CA GLU A 18 0.81 7.83 -1.49
C GLU A 18 -0.72 7.73 -1.64
N ALA A 19 -1.25 6.51 -1.76
CA ALA A 19 -2.69 6.27 -1.78
C ALA A 19 -3.08 5.08 -0.90
N PHE A 20 -4.06 5.30 -0.03
CA PHE A 20 -4.64 4.26 0.82
C PHE A 20 -5.37 3.19 0.00
N PRO A 21 -5.55 1.98 0.55
CA PRO A 21 -6.24 0.89 -0.13
C PRO A 21 -7.63 1.29 -0.63
N ARG A 22 -7.83 1.20 -1.95
CA ARG A 22 -9.13 1.44 -2.59
C ARG A 22 -9.48 0.33 -3.56
N LEU A 23 -10.77 0.16 -3.81
CA LEU A 23 -11.27 -0.77 -4.83
C LEU A 23 -11.24 -0.08 -6.20
N GLU A 24 -10.46 -0.64 -7.12
CA GLU A 24 -10.52 -0.31 -8.54
C GLU A 24 -11.02 -1.54 -9.30
N GLY A 25 -12.29 -1.47 -9.72
CA GLY A 25 -13.02 -2.59 -10.32
C GLY A 25 -13.18 -3.75 -9.33
N ARG A 26 -12.50 -4.87 -9.61
CA ARG A 26 -12.52 -6.08 -8.77
C ARG A 26 -11.24 -6.26 -7.94
N GLN A 27 -10.32 -5.30 -8.02
CA GLN A 27 -9.04 -5.36 -7.32
C GLN A 27 -8.95 -4.28 -6.26
N MET A 28 -8.25 -4.59 -5.18
CA MET A 28 -7.90 -3.62 -4.14
C MET A 28 -6.46 -3.21 -4.33
N LEU A 29 -6.22 -1.90 -4.42
CA LEU A 29 -4.92 -1.34 -4.77
C LEU A 29 -4.48 -0.32 -3.71
N MET A 30 -3.19 -0.35 -3.38
CA MET A 30 -2.50 0.62 -2.51
C MET A 30 -1.31 1.14 -3.30
N VAL A 31 -1.05 2.45 -3.26
CA VAL A 31 0.10 3.06 -3.95
C VAL A 31 1.15 3.45 -2.91
N LEU A 32 2.36 2.93 -3.11
CA LEU A 32 3.55 3.21 -2.32
C LEU A 32 4.57 3.91 -3.21
N SER A 33 5.27 4.89 -2.64
CA SER A 33 6.31 5.63 -3.35
C SER A 33 7.61 5.62 -2.53
N PRO A 34 8.78 5.49 -3.17
CA PRO A 34 10.06 5.55 -2.47
C PRO A 34 10.28 6.92 -1.81
N ARG A 35 11.09 6.96 -0.75
CA ARG A 35 11.55 8.23 -0.16
C ARG A 35 12.53 8.95 -1.06
#